data_AF-A0A915E7N0-F1
#
_entry.id   AF-A0A915E7N0-F1
#
_cell.length_a   1.000
_cell.length_b   1.000
_cell.length_c   1.000
_cell.angle_alpha   90.00
_cell.angle_beta   90.00
_cell.angle_gamma   90.00
#
_symmetry.space_group_name_H-M   'P 1'
#
loop_
_entity.id
_entity.type
_entity.pdbx_description
1 polymer ?
#
loop_
_entity_poly.entity_id
_entity_poly.type
_entity_poly.pdbx_seq_one_letter_code
_entity_poly.pdbx_strand_id
1 'polypeptide(L)'
;MSAKPPPPIPTGLNFEWPFPKKPSLFYKIKSRLTLSLVYLTSKTLFCGLNKMVVRNKQTFLNLLEDTSKPLITVSNHRSNVDDPLFWHVFSFREFFRNIDRWRYTLTAHNICFTKPLHTYFFSLVDFCIDALSKNGWVHMFPEGKVTKVGIARLISESKTPPTLLPIWFNGMRELFDKVVEVVVGAR
;
A
#
# COMPACT_ATOMS: atom_id res chain seq x y z
N MET A 1 43.29 -20.64 -20.24
CA MET A 1 42.61 -19.32 -20.16
C MET A 1 41.58 -19.39 -19.05
N SER A 2 41.89 -18.86 -17.87
CA SER A 2 40.94 -18.87 -16.74
C SER A 2 39.91 -17.77 -16.97
N ALA A 3 38.63 -18.14 -17.13
CA ALA A 3 37.55 -17.20 -17.33
C ALA A 3 37.45 -16.30 -16.09
N LYS A 4 37.58 -14.99 -16.30
CA LYS A 4 37.40 -13.99 -15.26
C LYS A 4 35.96 -14.14 -14.72
N PRO A 5 35.75 -14.19 -13.39
CA PRO A 5 34.40 -14.27 -12.85
C PRO A 5 33.58 -13.06 -13.36
N PRO A 6 32.27 -13.25 -13.62
CA PRO A 6 31.42 -12.17 -14.07
C PRO A 6 31.47 -11.01 -13.05
N PRO A 7 31.44 -9.76 -13.52
CA PRO A 7 31.43 -8.61 -12.61
C PRO A 7 30.22 -8.73 -11.66
N PRO A 8 30.37 -8.32 -10.39
CA PRO A 8 29.25 -8.29 -9.46
C PRO A 8 28.14 -7.43 -10.06
N ILE A 9 26.92 -7.98 -10.05
CA ILE A 9 25.70 -7.26 -10.47
C ILE A 9 25.63 -5.99 -9.60
N PRO A 10 25.48 -4.78 -10.18
CA PRO A 10 25.41 -3.55 -9.40
C PRO A 10 24.26 -3.66 -8.40
N THR A 11 24.60 -3.86 -7.14
CA THR A 11 23.66 -3.83 -6.03
C THR A 11 23.30 -2.38 -5.77
N GLY A 12 22.06 -2.02 -6.04
CA GLY A 12 21.46 -0.84 -5.46
C GLY A 12 21.41 0.36 -6.40
N LEU A 13 20.20 0.75 -6.70
CA LEU A 13 19.90 2.08 -7.19
C LEU A 13 20.02 3.01 -5.99
N ASN A 14 20.93 3.98 -6.04
CA ASN A 14 21.16 4.96 -4.97
C ASN A 14 20.00 5.97 -4.91
N PHE A 15 18.83 5.53 -4.44
CA PHE A 15 17.80 6.42 -3.95
C PHE A 15 17.92 6.51 -2.43
N GLU A 16 18.18 7.71 -1.92
CA GLU A 16 18.11 7.93 -0.48
C GLU A 16 16.68 7.71 0.00
N TRP A 17 16.57 7.10 1.18
CA TRP A 17 15.30 6.89 1.85
C TRP A 17 14.56 8.24 1.97
N PRO A 18 13.38 8.42 1.36
CA PRO A 18 12.75 9.73 1.21
C PRO A 18 12.19 10.27 2.53
N PHE A 19 12.14 9.42 3.57
CA PHE A 19 11.65 9.78 4.88
C PHE A 19 12.81 9.88 5.88
N PRO A 20 12.67 10.66 6.96
CA PRO A 20 13.69 10.69 8.00
C PRO A 20 13.79 9.31 8.69
N LYS A 21 15.01 8.75 8.79
CA LYS A 21 15.26 7.50 9.55
C LYS A 21 14.83 7.62 11.02
N LYS A 22 14.94 8.82 11.59
CA LYS A 22 14.49 9.19 12.93
C LYS A 22 13.56 10.42 12.83
N PRO A 23 12.24 10.23 12.68
CA PRO A 23 11.32 11.35 12.49
C PRO A 23 11.24 12.23 13.74
N SER A 24 11.41 13.54 13.56
CA SER A 24 11.20 14.53 14.61
C SER A 24 9.73 14.60 15.03
N LEU A 25 9.45 15.15 16.22
CA LEU A 25 8.07 15.36 16.68
C LEU A 25 7.27 16.20 15.68
N PHE A 26 7.87 17.26 15.15
CA PHE A 26 7.25 18.12 14.16
C PHE A 26 6.91 17.39 12.87
N TYR A 27 7.80 16.50 12.41
CA TYR A 27 7.52 15.64 11.25
C TYR A 27 6.34 14.71 11.52
N LYS A 28 6.28 14.08 12.70
CA LYS A 28 5.15 13.21 13.09
C LYS A 28 3.83 13.97 13.13
N ILE A 29 3.82 15.17 13.70
CA ILE A 29 2.61 16.03 13.74
C ILE A 29 2.16 16.38 12.34
N LYS A 30 3.06 16.89 11.48
CA LYS A 30 2.74 17.22 10.09
C LYS A 30 2.20 16.02 9.32
N SER A 31 2.86 14.87 9.44
CA SER A 31 2.41 13.64 8.79
C SER A 31 1.01 13.22 9.25
N ARG A 32 0.74 13.21 10.56
CA ARG A 32 -0.57 12.85 11.10
C ARG A 32 -1.65 13.82 10.64
N LEU A 33 -1.35 15.12 10.55
CA LEU A 33 -2.26 16.13 10.01
C LEU A 33 -2.57 15.87 8.53
N THR A 34 -1.54 15.60 7.71
CA THR A 34 -1.72 15.26 6.29
C THR A 34 -2.58 14.00 6.12
N LEU A 35 -2.28 12.92 6.86
CA LEU A 35 -3.05 11.69 6.80
C LEU A 35 -4.50 11.91 7.25
N SER A 36 -4.70 12.69 8.31
CA SER A 36 -6.04 13.03 8.80
C SER A 36 -6.84 13.83 7.77
N LEU A 37 -6.22 14.78 7.07
CA LEU A 37 -6.85 15.54 6.00
C LEU A 37 -7.26 14.62 4.85
N VAL A 38 -6.37 13.74 4.39
CA VAL A 38 -6.68 12.76 3.33
C VAL A 38 -7.85 11.86 3.73
N TYR A 39 -7.85 11.36 4.97
CA TYR A 39 -8.93 10.55 5.51
C TYR A 39 -10.26 11.33 5.58
N LEU A 40 -10.25 12.57 6.07
CA LEU A 40 -11.43 13.41 6.14
C LEU A 40 -12.00 13.72 4.75
N THR A 41 -11.14 14.08 3.79
CA THR A 41 -11.55 14.32 2.40
C THR A 41 -12.17 13.07 1.79
N SER A 42 -11.54 11.91 1.96
CA SER A 42 -12.12 10.62 1.55
C SER A 42 -13.47 10.38 2.23
N LYS A 43 -13.55 10.55 3.56
CA LYS A 43 -14.80 10.39 4.29
C LYS A 43 -15.90 11.27 3.73
N THR A 44 -15.65 12.56 3.53
CA THR A 44 -16.64 13.52 2.99
C THR A 44 -17.05 13.18 1.56
N LEU A 45 -16.11 12.81 0.70
CA LEU A 45 -16.42 12.48 -0.70
C LEU A 45 -17.37 11.27 -0.82
N PHE A 46 -17.15 10.22 -0.02
CA PHE A 46 -17.97 9.00 -0.13
C PHE A 46 -19.11 8.93 0.89
N CYS A 47 -19.12 9.80 1.91
CA CYS A 47 -20.24 9.88 2.86
C CYS A 47 -21.44 10.53 2.17
N GLY A 48 -22.47 9.73 1.88
CA GLY A 48 -23.73 10.19 1.31
C GLY A 48 -23.85 10.04 -0.21
N LEU A 49 -22.74 9.97 -0.95
CA LEU A 49 -22.75 9.65 -2.39
C LEU A 49 -22.80 8.15 -2.66
N ASN A 50 -22.16 7.34 -1.81
CA ASN A 50 -22.08 5.89 -1.98
C ASN A 50 -22.41 5.18 -0.66
N LYS A 51 -23.23 4.14 -0.72
CA LYS A 51 -23.39 3.18 0.37
C LYS A 51 -22.25 2.16 0.30
N MET A 52 -21.29 2.27 1.19
CA MET A 52 -20.21 1.28 1.28
C MET A 52 -20.62 0.09 2.16
N VAL A 53 -20.49 -1.12 1.62
CA VAL A 53 -20.67 -2.38 2.36
C VAL A 53 -19.32 -3.08 2.43
N VAL A 54 -18.80 -3.27 3.65
CA VAL A 54 -17.51 -3.94 3.87
C VAL A 54 -17.76 -5.31 4.49
N ARG A 55 -17.45 -6.38 3.76
CA ARG A 55 -17.52 -7.75 4.27
C ARG A 55 -16.21 -8.15 4.94
N ASN A 56 -16.31 -8.90 6.04
CA ASN A 56 -15.17 -9.40 6.81
C ASN A 56 -14.21 -8.30 7.30
N LYS A 57 -14.75 -7.11 7.60
CA LYS A 57 -13.96 -5.96 8.07
C LYS A 57 -13.09 -6.30 9.28
N GLN A 58 -13.61 -7.11 10.20
CA GLN A 58 -12.88 -7.48 11.42
C GLN A 58 -11.60 -8.26 11.14
N THR A 59 -11.58 -9.13 10.13
CA THR A 59 -10.37 -9.84 9.71
C THR A 59 -9.28 -8.86 9.31
N PHE A 60 -9.64 -7.84 8.52
CA PHE A 60 -8.70 -6.79 8.14
C PHE A 60 -8.20 -6.00 9.34
N LEU A 61 -9.10 -5.57 10.25
CA LEU A 61 -8.70 -4.81 11.44
C LEU A 61 -7.79 -5.60 12.36
N ASN A 62 -8.09 -6.88 12.61
CA ASN A 62 -7.24 -7.74 13.45
C ASN A 62 -5.82 -7.86 12.88
N LEU A 63 -5.70 -8.02 11.57
CA LEU A 63 -4.41 -8.09 10.87
C LEU A 63 -3.69 -6.74 10.84
N LEU A 64 -4.43 -5.64 10.80
CA LEU A 64 -3.87 -4.29 10.82
C LEU A 64 -3.31 -3.93 12.19
N GLU A 65 -4.06 -4.26 13.25
CA GLU A 65 -3.70 -4.02 14.65
C GLU A 65 -2.57 -4.94 15.14
N ASP A 66 -2.38 -6.11 14.52
CA ASP A 66 -1.20 -6.96 14.74
C ASP A 66 0.05 -6.31 14.16
N THR A 67 0.80 -5.63 15.03
CA THR A 67 2.08 -4.99 14.69
C THR A 67 3.29 -5.93 14.82
N SER A 68 3.07 -7.20 15.21
CA SER A 68 4.15 -8.19 15.32
C SER A 68 4.65 -8.67 13.96
N LYS A 69 3.85 -8.52 12.91
CA LYS A 69 4.14 -8.96 11.55
C LYS A 69 3.86 -7.88 10.51
N PRO A 70 4.54 -7.93 9.35
CA PRO A 70 4.21 -7.07 8.23
C PRO A 70 2.89 -7.49 7.56
N LEU A 71 2.17 -6.52 6.99
CA LEU A 71 0.92 -6.76 6.26
C LEU A 71 1.06 -6.30 4.82
N ILE A 72 0.71 -7.18 3.88
CA ILE A 72 0.57 -6.83 2.46
C ILE A 72 -0.89 -7.03 2.07
N THR A 73 -1.58 -5.97 1.66
CA THR A 73 -2.92 -6.07 1.07
C THR A 73 -2.84 -5.98 -0.45
N VAL A 74 -3.56 -6.85 -1.15
CA VAL A 74 -3.56 -6.88 -2.61
C VAL A 74 -5.00 -6.75 -3.10
N SER A 75 -5.25 -5.82 -4.02
CA SER A 75 -6.60 -5.58 -4.54
C SER A 75 -6.65 -5.35 -6.04
N ASN A 76 -7.82 -5.57 -6.65
CA ASN A 76 -8.06 -5.10 -8.01
C ASN A 76 -8.08 -3.55 -8.07
N HIS A 77 -7.74 -2.99 -9.23
CA HIS A 77 -7.66 -1.57 -9.52
C HIS A 77 -8.61 -1.20 -10.66
N ARG A 78 -9.82 -0.78 -10.33
CA ARG A 78 -10.82 -0.32 -11.29
C ARG A 78 -10.66 1.15 -11.63
N SER A 79 -10.16 1.98 -10.70
CA SER A 79 -10.08 3.42 -10.88
C SER A 79 -9.03 4.08 -9.96
N ASN A 80 -8.61 5.29 -10.30
CA ASN A 80 -7.75 6.10 -9.41
C ASN A 80 -8.45 6.47 -8.07
N VAL A 81 -9.77 6.30 -8.01
CA VAL A 81 -10.60 6.60 -6.83
C VAL A 81 -10.58 5.46 -5.81
N ASP A 82 -10.09 4.28 -6.19
CA ASP A 82 -9.99 3.12 -5.31
C ASP A 82 -9.09 3.39 -4.09
N ASP A 83 -8.02 4.18 -4.27
CA ASP A 83 -7.10 4.55 -3.19
C ASP A 83 -7.71 5.51 -2.16
N PRO A 84 -8.30 6.64 -2.58
CA PRO A 84 -9.13 7.47 -1.70
C PRO A 84 -10.26 6.67 -1.05
N LEU A 85 -10.98 5.84 -1.79
CA LEU A 85 -12.10 5.03 -1.28
C LEU A 85 -11.66 4.11 -0.15
N PHE A 86 -10.48 3.49 -0.24
CA PHE A 86 -10.02 2.56 0.79
C PHE A 86 -9.94 3.21 2.18
N TRP A 87 -9.61 4.50 2.26
CA TRP A 87 -9.61 5.24 3.54
C TRP A 87 -11.01 5.34 4.16
N HIS A 88 -12.08 5.31 3.35
CA HIS A 88 -13.45 5.36 3.84
C HIS A 88 -13.87 4.05 4.55
N VAL A 89 -13.18 2.93 4.34
CA VAL A 89 -13.45 1.66 5.04
C VAL A 89 -13.37 1.81 6.57
N PHE A 90 -12.49 2.70 7.04
CA PHE A 90 -12.29 2.96 8.46
C PHE A 90 -13.37 3.88 9.04
N SER A 91 -13.76 3.61 10.28
CA SER A 91 -14.35 4.61 11.17
C SER A 91 -13.26 5.52 11.72
N PHE A 92 -13.67 6.67 12.28
CA PHE A 92 -12.74 7.62 12.91
C PHE A 92 -11.87 6.95 13.97
N ARG A 93 -12.47 6.13 14.84
CA ARG A 93 -11.76 5.44 15.92
C ARG A 93 -10.72 4.45 15.39
N GLU A 94 -11.06 3.69 14.36
CA GLU A 94 -10.15 2.71 13.76
C GLU A 94 -8.99 3.38 13.03
N PHE A 95 -9.27 4.48 12.30
CA PHE A 95 -8.24 5.25 11.60
C PHE A 95 -7.22 5.85 12.57
N PHE A 96 -7.68 6.60 13.60
CA PHE A 96 -6.76 7.27 14.51
C PHE A 96 -5.98 6.31 15.40
N ARG A 97 -6.53 5.14 15.72
CA ARG A 97 -5.81 4.08 16.45
C ARG A 97 -4.65 3.51 15.62
N ASN A 98 -4.84 3.41 14.31
CA ASN A 98 -3.88 2.80 13.39
C ASN A 98 -3.16 3.84 12.52
N ILE A 99 -3.16 5.13 12.87
CA ILE A 99 -2.60 6.18 12.01
C ILE A 99 -1.08 6.05 11.82
N ASP A 100 -0.39 5.45 12.79
CA ASP A 100 1.04 5.16 12.71
C ASP A 100 1.33 3.84 11.94
N ARG A 101 0.27 3.10 11.58
CA ARG A 101 0.32 1.91 10.71
C ARG A 101 0.27 2.39 9.26
N TRP A 102 1.44 2.79 8.75
CA TRP A 102 1.59 3.32 7.40
C TRP A 102 1.05 2.36 6.35
N ARG A 103 0.17 2.86 5.46
CA ARG A 103 -0.20 2.22 4.19
C ARG A 103 0.62 2.84 3.08
N TYR A 104 1.55 2.08 2.50
CA TYR A 104 2.22 2.49 1.26
C TYR A 104 1.53 1.84 0.08
N THR A 105 0.95 2.64 -0.81
CA THR A 105 0.39 2.11 -2.05
C THR A 105 1.42 2.20 -3.16
N LEU A 106 1.75 1.07 -3.78
CA LEU A 106 2.42 1.05 -5.08
C LEU A 106 1.34 1.22 -6.17
N THR A 107 1.05 2.45 -6.54
CA THR A 107 0.02 2.78 -7.55
C THR A 107 0.43 2.35 -8.96
N ALA A 108 -0.56 1.89 -9.71
CA ALA A 108 -0.40 1.26 -11.01
C ALA A 108 -0.07 2.25 -12.15
N HIS A 109 0.81 1.79 -13.03
CA HIS A 109 0.93 2.06 -14.48
C HIS A 109 1.11 3.49 -15.02
N ASN A 110 0.59 4.55 -14.41
CA ASN A 110 0.54 5.87 -15.07
C ASN A 110 1.60 6.87 -14.59
N ILE A 111 2.24 6.63 -13.44
CA ILE A 111 3.31 7.49 -12.90
C ILE A 111 4.70 6.89 -13.17
N CYS A 112 4.81 5.56 -13.19
CA CYS A 112 6.10 4.89 -13.36
C CYS A 112 6.61 4.94 -14.81
N PHE A 113 5.76 5.24 -15.80
CA PHE A 113 6.05 4.99 -17.22
C PHE A 113 6.53 6.19 -18.04
N THR A 114 6.86 7.33 -17.43
CA THR A 114 7.25 8.52 -18.18
C THR A 114 8.77 8.72 -18.41
N LYS A 115 9.70 8.12 -17.64
CA LYS A 115 11.17 8.00 -17.92
C LYS A 115 11.81 6.82 -17.12
N PRO A 116 13.15 6.56 -17.19
CA PRO A 116 13.71 5.20 -17.29
C PRO A 116 13.18 4.24 -16.20
N LEU A 117 12.39 3.28 -16.69
CA LEU A 117 11.24 2.65 -16.02
C LEU A 117 11.57 1.57 -14.98
N HIS A 118 12.67 0.84 -15.19
CA HIS A 118 13.04 -0.26 -14.31
C HIS A 118 13.68 0.24 -13.02
N THR A 119 14.57 1.22 -13.13
CA THR A 119 15.28 1.82 -12.00
C THR A 119 14.30 2.40 -10.98
N TYR A 120 13.35 3.22 -11.42
CA TYR A 120 12.39 3.81 -10.49
C TYR A 120 11.45 2.77 -9.85
N PHE A 121 11.06 1.73 -10.59
CA PHE A 121 10.26 0.65 -10.02
C PHE A 121 11.00 -0.15 -8.95
N PHE A 122 12.27 -0.52 -9.20
CA PHE A 122 13.06 -1.27 -8.23
C PHE A 122 13.29 -0.48 -6.94
N SER A 123 13.51 0.83 -7.02
CA SER A 123 13.66 1.67 -5.82
C SER A 123 12.37 1.77 -5.00
N LEU A 124 11.20 1.77 -5.65
CA LEU A 124 9.91 1.71 -4.97
C LEU A 124 9.65 0.35 -4.29
N VAL A 125 10.10 -0.75 -4.88
CA VAL A 125 10.04 -2.07 -4.24
C VAL A 125 10.97 -2.12 -3.03
N ASP A 126 12.21 -1.65 -3.16
CA ASP A 126 13.17 -1.58 -2.05
C ASP A 126 12.62 -0.70 -0.91
N PHE A 127 11.92 0.37 -1.26
CA PHE A 127 11.22 1.21 -0.30
C PHE A 127 10.15 0.43 0.49
N CYS A 128 9.33 -0.36 -0.20
CA CYS A 128 8.33 -1.21 0.44
C CYS A 128 8.95 -2.32 1.29
N ILE A 129 10.11 -2.88 0.91
CA ILE A 129 10.84 -3.87 1.73
C ILE A 129 11.27 -3.25 3.05
N ASP A 130 11.84 -2.03 3.05
CA ASP A 130 12.21 -1.34 4.30
C ASP A 130 10.97 -1.03 5.17
N ALA A 131 9.86 -0.64 4.56
CA ALA A 131 8.59 -0.47 5.28
C ALA A 131 8.12 -1.77 5.95
N LEU A 132 8.17 -2.90 5.23
CA LEU A 132 7.82 -4.22 5.76
C LEU A 132 8.81 -4.68 6.84
N SER A 133 10.10 -4.31 6.76
CA SER A 133 11.09 -4.63 7.80
C SER A 133 10.76 -4.00 9.16
N LYS A 134 9.99 -2.90 9.17
CA LYS A 134 9.45 -2.23 10.37
C LYS A 134 8.06 -2.76 10.74
N ASN A 135 7.76 -3.98 10.29
CA ASN A 135 6.46 -4.63 10.32
C ASN A 135 5.35 -3.83 9.65
N GLY A 136 5.61 -2.84 8.80
CA GLY A 136 4.59 -1.92 8.26
C GLY A 136 3.52 -2.57 7.36
N TRP A 137 2.66 -1.72 6.79
CA TRP A 137 1.60 -2.14 5.89
C TRP A 137 1.80 -1.59 4.46
N VAL A 138 1.77 -2.48 3.47
CA VAL A 138 1.89 -2.14 2.05
C VAL A 138 0.62 -2.57 1.34
N HIS A 139 0.07 -1.69 0.50
CA HIS A 139 -1.05 -1.96 -0.39
C HIS A 139 -0.57 -2.03 -1.84
N MET A 140 -1.06 -3.02 -2.60
CA MET A 140 -0.66 -3.21 -3.98
C MET A 140 -1.83 -3.54 -4.89
N PHE A 141 -1.72 -3.05 -6.13
CA PHE A 141 -2.62 -3.36 -7.23
C PHE A 141 -1.88 -4.23 -8.28
N PRO A 142 -2.19 -5.54 -8.39
CA PRO A 142 -1.40 -6.50 -9.17
C PRO A 142 -1.77 -6.49 -10.67
N GLU A 143 -2.41 -5.44 -11.18
CA GLU A 143 -2.92 -5.38 -12.56
C GLU A 143 -1.83 -5.12 -13.61
N GLY A 144 -0.65 -4.63 -13.20
CA GLY A 144 0.52 -4.50 -14.06
C GLY A 144 1.40 -5.77 -14.06
N LYS A 145 1.99 -6.13 -15.20
CA LYS A 145 2.95 -7.27 -15.28
C LYS A 145 4.13 -7.13 -14.31
N VAL A 146 4.60 -5.90 -14.10
CA VAL A 146 5.74 -5.57 -13.24
C VAL A 146 5.36 -5.58 -11.74
N THR A 147 4.11 -5.27 -11.38
CA THR A 147 3.66 -5.27 -9.98
C THR A 147 3.52 -6.70 -9.40
N LYS A 148 3.27 -7.70 -10.25
CA LYS A 148 3.27 -9.12 -9.85
C LYS A 148 4.65 -9.61 -9.38
N VAL A 149 5.70 -9.23 -10.11
CA VAL A 149 7.10 -9.53 -9.73
C VAL A 149 7.46 -8.80 -8.43
N GLY A 150 6.94 -7.59 -8.24
CA GLY A 150 7.07 -6.83 -7.00
C GLY A 150 6.58 -7.59 -5.77
N ILE A 151 5.37 -8.17 -5.79
CA ILE A 151 4.81 -8.91 -4.64
C ILE A 151 5.69 -10.10 -4.25
N ALA A 152 6.10 -10.92 -5.23
CA ALA A 152 6.96 -12.07 -4.96
C ALA A 152 8.29 -11.65 -4.31
N ARG A 153 8.86 -10.55 -4.79
CA ARG A 153 10.08 -9.96 -4.24
C ARG A 153 9.87 -9.43 -2.81
N LEU A 154 8.77 -8.72 -2.55
CA LEU A 154 8.43 -8.27 -1.19
C LEU A 154 8.34 -9.44 -0.22
N ILE A 155 7.69 -10.54 -0.61
CA ILE A 155 7.56 -11.73 0.24
C ILE A 155 8.94 -12.37 0.48
N SER A 156 9.74 -12.51 -0.58
CA SER A 156 11.04 -13.18 -0.51
C SER A 156 12.12 -12.38 0.24
N GLU A 157 12.10 -11.05 0.16
CA GLU A 157 13.13 -10.17 0.73
C GLU A 157 12.70 -9.54 2.08
N SER A 158 11.46 -9.78 2.52
CA SER A 158 11.02 -9.35 3.85
C SER A 158 11.71 -10.16 4.95
N LYS A 159 12.29 -9.45 5.93
CA LYS A 159 12.96 -10.06 7.10
C LYS A 159 12.05 -11.01 7.88
N THR A 160 10.78 -10.62 8.03
CA THR A 160 9.73 -11.42 8.66
C THR A 160 8.71 -11.78 7.57
N PRO A 161 8.25 -13.04 7.47
CA PRO A 161 7.21 -13.40 6.50
C PRO A 161 5.97 -12.52 6.66
N PRO A 162 5.55 -11.75 5.63
CA PRO A 162 4.40 -10.88 5.71
C PRO A 162 3.10 -11.68 5.62
N THR A 163 2.04 -11.19 6.27
CA THR A 163 0.69 -11.69 6.03
C THR A 163 0.15 -11.08 4.74
N LEU A 164 -0.27 -11.92 3.80
CA LEU A 164 -0.89 -11.49 2.54
C LEU A 164 -2.41 -11.52 2.68
N LEU A 165 -3.08 -10.40 2.40
CA LEU A 165 -4.53 -10.26 2.50
C LEU A 165 -5.12 -9.76 1.17
N PRO A 166 -5.86 -10.62 0.44
CA PRO A 166 -6.59 -10.17 -0.74
C PRO A 166 -7.80 -9.31 -0.34
N ILE A 167 -8.05 -8.26 -1.11
CA ILE A 167 -9.19 -7.35 -0.98
C ILE A 167 -9.81 -7.18 -2.36
N TRP A 168 -11.12 -7.28 -2.47
CA TRP A 168 -11.82 -7.12 -3.74
C TRP A 168 -12.81 -5.97 -3.68
N PHE A 169 -12.69 -5.04 -4.63
CA PHE A 169 -13.65 -3.94 -4.82
C PHE A 169 -14.64 -4.29 -5.93
N ASN A 170 -15.93 -4.13 -5.63
CA ASN A 170 -17.04 -4.31 -6.55
C ASN A 170 -17.95 -3.07 -6.55
N GLY A 171 -18.58 -2.76 -7.70
CA GLY A 171 -19.41 -1.55 -7.86
C GLY A 171 -18.64 -0.24 -7.96
N MET A 172 -17.42 -0.28 -8.52
CA MET A 172 -16.55 0.89 -8.75
C MET A 172 -16.33 1.17 -10.24
N ARG A 173 -17.25 0.73 -11.12
CA ARG A 173 -17.11 0.98 -12.57
C ARG A 173 -17.53 2.39 -12.92
N GLU A 174 -18.50 2.94 -12.20
CA GLU A 174 -18.89 4.34 -12.28
C GLU A 174 -18.64 4.99 -10.91
N LEU A 175 -17.98 6.15 -10.87
CA LEU A 175 -17.62 6.87 -9.63
C LEU A 175 -18.80 7.07 -8.67
N PHE A 176 -20.02 7.01 -9.19
CA PHE A 176 -21.29 7.33 -8.54
C PHE A 176 -22.22 6.12 -8.40
N ASP A 177 -21.70 4.90 -8.56
CA ASP A 177 -22.47 3.71 -8.22
C ASP A 177 -22.96 3.81 -6.76
N LYS A 178 -24.28 3.73 -6.55
CA LYS A 178 -24.89 3.98 -5.23
C LYS A 178 -24.42 2.99 -4.16
N VAL A 179 -23.86 1.84 -4.54
CA VAL A 179 -23.38 0.81 -3.61
C VAL A 179 -22.00 0.32 -4.02
N VAL A 180 -21.04 0.46 -3.11
CA VAL A 180 -19.67 -0.03 -3.28
C VAL A 180 -19.45 -1.16 -2.28
N GLU A 181 -19.02 -2.32 -2.76
CA GLU A 181 -18.76 -3.49 -1.93
C GLU A 181 -17.25 -3.77 -1.83
N VAL A 182 -16.75 -3.85 -0.61
CA VAL A 182 -15.37 -4.22 -0.29
C VAL A 182 -15.39 -5.59 0.38
N VAL A 183 -14.77 -6.59 -0.26
CA VAL A 183 -14.68 -7.95 0.30
C VAL A 183 -13.26 -8.20 0.77
N VAL A 184 -13.10 -8.50 2.05
CA VAL A 184 -11.81 -8.86 2.66
C VAL A 184 -11.67 -10.38 2.71
N GLY A 185 -10.55 -10.89 2.17
CA GLY A 185 -10.24 -12.32 2.12
C GLY A 185 -10.69 -13.01 0.82
N ALA A 186 -10.30 -14.28 0.67
CA ALA A 186 -10.81 -15.14 -0.39
C ALA A 186 -12.30 -15.45 -0.14
N ARG A 187 -13.09 -15.49 -1.21
CA ARG A 187 -14.50 -15.94 -1.16
C ARG A 187 -14.58 -17.44 -0.92
#